data_AF-A0A5C9AE23-F1
#
_entry.id   AF-A0A5C9AE23-F1
#
_cell.length_a   1.000
_cell.length_b   1.000
_cell.length_c   1.000
_cell.angle_alpha   90.00
_cell.angle_beta   90.00
_cell.angle_gamma   90.00
#
_symmetry.space_group_name_H-M   'P 1'
#
loop_
_entity.id
_entity.type
_entity.pdbx_description
1 polymer ?
#
loop_
_entity_poly.entity_id
_entity_poly.type
_entity_poly.pdbx_seq_one_letter_code
_entity_poly.pdbx_strand_id
1 'polypeptide(L)'
;MTALTKTQEALTLLDAKKTKEALAALELASGKLELVLARDAKLALAPVDVRVITHDIHANVESVKKAVKLSRELLGDGEVQKARPIVANLASEIVIQTDNLPMATYPAAIKSAARLIDSGKIDNAKAELARALNTLVVTSVAFPLPVLRAEAAMAKAEKLAETDRRDAKQNEELSTLLSSVRTEIEMAQILGYGKKADFKPIFDQVKSIEQKSAGGKSGKGWFDELKTRIQKLF
;
A
#
# COMPACT_ATOMS: atom_id res chain seq x y z
N MET A 1 -7.44 2.67 -22.74
CA MET A 1 -8.03 1.35 -23.10
C MET A 1 -6.93 0.30 -23.12
N THR A 2 -7.00 -0.66 -22.19
CA THR A 2 -5.95 -1.65 -21.90
C THR A 2 -6.21 -2.99 -22.60
N ALA A 3 -5.24 -3.90 -22.58
CA ALA A 3 -5.45 -5.28 -23.04
C ALA A 3 -6.56 -5.99 -22.24
N LEU A 4 -6.61 -5.74 -20.92
CA LEU A 4 -7.65 -6.26 -20.02
C LEU A 4 -9.07 -5.84 -20.47
N THR A 5 -9.29 -4.54 -20.72
CA THR A 5 -10.59 -4.05 -21.21
C THR A 5 -10.99 -4.72 -22.52
N LYS A 6 -10.03 -4.92 -23.43
CA LYS A 6 -10.29 -5.60 -24.71
C LYS A 6 -10.59 -7.09 -24.56
N THR A 7 -9.98 -7.78 -23.60
CA THR A 7 -10.34 -9.16 -23.27
C THR A 7 -11.78 -9.27 -22.75
N GLN A 8 -12.21 -8.35 -21.87
CA GLN A 8 -13.59 -8.30 -21.37
C GLN A 8 -14.60 -7.96 -22.46
N GLU A 9 -14.24 -7.03 -23.36
CA GLU A 9 -15.04 -6.68 -24.53
C GLU A 9 -15.20 -7.89 -25.46
N ALA A 10 -14.12 -8.62 -25.76
CA ALA A 10 -14.18 -9.83 -26.58
C ALA A 10 -15.12 -10.88 -25.98
N LEU A 11 -15.08 -11.11 -24.66
CA LEU A 11 -15.97 -12.05 -23.99
C LEU A 11 -17.45 -11.64 -24.17
N THR A 12 -17.76 -10.36 -23.93
CA THR A 12 -19.11 -9.79 -24.15
C THR A 12 -19.57 -9.95 -25.61
N LEU A 13 -18.68 -9.71 -26.57
CA LEU A 13 -18.98 -9.84 -28.00
C LEU A 13 -19.24 -11.30 -28.39
N LEU A 14 -18.50 -12.26 -27.82
CA LEU A 14 -18.75 -13.68 -28.06
C LEU A 14 -20.11 -14.13 -27.50
N ASP A 15 -20.54 -13.60 -26.36
CA ASP A 15 -21.90 -13.86 -25.83
C ASP A 15 -22.99 -13.28 -26.73
N ALA A 16 -22.72 -12.12 -27.35
CA ALA A 16 -23.59 -11.53 -28.36
C ALA A 16 -23.43 -12.17 -29.76
N LYS A 17 -22.68 -13.27 -29.90
CA LYS A 17 -22.40 -13.99 -31.16
C LYS A 17 -21.70 -13.15 -32.23
N LYS A 18 -21.01 -12.09 -31.83
CA LYS A 18 -20.27 -11.14 -32.69
C LYS A 18 -18.81 -11.56 -32.83
N THR A 19 -18.56 -12.67 -33.50
CA THR A 19 -17.23 -13.32 -33.55
C THR A 19 -16.16 -12.47 -34.23
N LYS A 20 -16.48 -11.80 -35.34
CA LYS A 20 -15.54 -10.90 -36.05
C LYS A 20 -15.09 -9.74 -35.17
N GLU A 21 -16.03 -9.13 -34.46
CA GLU A 21 -15.77 -8.01 -33.56
C GLU A 21 -14.95 -8.49 -32.34
N ALA A 22 -15.24 -9.68 -31.82
CA ALA A 22 -14.46 -10.29 -30.75
C ALA A 22 -13.00 -10.55 -31.17
N LEU A 23 -12.77 -11.07 -32.37
CA LEU A 23 -11.42 -11.25 -32.91
C LEU A 23 -10.66 -9.92 -33.02
N ALA A 24 -11.31 -8.88 -33.57
CA ALA A 24 -10.71 -7.54 -33.64
C ALA A 24 -10.36 -6.98 -32.24
N ALA A 25 -11.19 -7.25 -31.22
CA ALA A 25 -10.88 -6.88 -29.85
C ALA A 25 -9.66 -7.65 -29.31
N LEU A 26 -9.55 -8.96 -29.57
CA LEU A 26 -8.39 -9.77 -29.16
C LEU A 26 -7.11 -9.39 -29.90
N GLU A 27 -7.19 -9.02 -31.17
CA GLU A 27 -6.05 -8.49 -31.94
C GLU A 27 -5.49 -7.22 -31.28
N LEU A 28 -6.37 -6.29 -30.89
CA LEU A 28 -5.98 -5.08 -30.16
C LEU A 28 -5.40 -5.40 -28.78
N ALA A 29 -5.94 -6.39 -28.07
CA ALA A 29 -5.39 -6.85 -26.80
C ALA A 29 -3.98 -7.43 -26.98
N SER A 30 -3.80 -8.34 -27.94
CA SER A 30 -2.52 -8.99 -28.24
C SER A 30 -1.48 -7.97 -28.67
N GLY A 31 -1.79 -7.07 -29.60
CA GLY A 31 -0.86 -6.05 -30.07
C GLY A 31 -0.36 -5.14 -28.93
N LYS A 32 -1.24 -4.77 -27.99
CA LYS A 32 -0.84 -4.01 -26.80
C LYS A 32 0.11 -4.80 -25.89
N LEU A 33 -0.15 -6.08 -25.66
CA LEU A 33 0.71 -6.94 -24.84
C LEU A 33 2.10 -7.12 -25.47
N GLU A 34 2.16 -7.31 -26.80
CA GLU A 34 3.42 -7.41 -27.54
C GLU A 34 4.23 -6.12 -27.47
N LEU A 35 3.59 -4.94 -27.57
CA LEU A 35 4.29 -3.66 -27.40
C LEU A 35 4.87 -3.48 -25.99
N VAL A 36 4.19 -3.97 -24.96
CA VAL A 36 4.70 -3.96 -23.58
C VAL A 36 5.92 -4.88 -23.46
N LEU A 37 5.82 -6.11 -23.96
CA LEU A 37 6.94 -7.07 -23.97
C LEU A 37 8.12 -6.61 -24.83
N ALA A 38 7.88 -5.89 -25.92
CA ALA A 38 8.94 -5.34 -26.76
C ALA A 38 9.74 -4.24 -26.03
N ARG A 39 9.10 -3.51 -25.10
CA ARG A 39 9.76 -2.50 -24.27
C ARG A 39 10.53 -3.13 -23.11
N ASP A 40 9.96 -4.17 -22.51
CA ASP A 40 10.60 -4.95 -21.47
C ASP A 40 10.23 -6.43 -21.58
N ALA A 41 11.14 -7.20 -22.19
CA ALA A 41 10.94 -8.62 -22.45
C ALA A 41 10.96 -9.47 -21.17
N LYS A 42 11.45 -8.94 -20.05
CA LYS A 42 11.51 -9.63 -18.76
C LYS A 42 10.39 -9.20 -17.81
N LEU A 43 9.50 -8.32 -18.25
CA LEU A 43 8.38 -7.86 -17.44
C LEU A 43 7.49 -9.05 -17.06
N ALA A 44 7.46 -9.40 -15.78
CA ALA A 44 6.65 -10.51 -15.30
C ALA A 44 5.16 -10.12 -15.10
N LEU A 45 4.93 -8.90 -14.62
CA LEU A 45 3.63 -8.38 -14.23
C LEU A 45 3.43 -7.00 -14.87
N ALA A 46 2.37 -6.83 -15.67
CA ALA A 46 2.00 -5.54 -16.23
C ALA A 46 0.82 -4.94 -15.45
N PRO A 47 0.97 -3.77 -14.81
CA PRO A 47 -0.09 -3.15 -14.04
C PRO A 47 -1.23 -2.68 -14.94
N VAL A 48 -2.48 -2.94 -14.54
CA VAL A 48 -3.68 -2.58 -15.32
C VAL A 48 -4.73 -1.79 -14.55
N ASP A 49 -4.76 -1.90 -13.23
CA ASP A 49 -5.58 -1.07 -12.37
C ASP A 49 -4.86 -0.79 -11.05
N VAL A 50 -5.11 0.38 -10.46
CA VAL A 50 -4.54 0.80 -9.19
C VAL A 50 -5.65 1.35 -8.31
N ARG A 51 -5.77 0.80 -7.10
CA ARG A 51 -6.73 1.26 -6.10
C ARG A 51 -6.01 1.66 -4.82
N VAL A 52 -6.56 2.69 -4.17
CA VAL A 52 -6.10 3.15 -2.86
C VAL A 52 -7.15 2.77 -1.84
N ILE A 53 -6.74 2.03 -0.83
CA ILE A 53 -7.60 1.58 0.28
C ILE A 53 -7.03 2.19 1.56
N THR A 54 -7.88 2.84 2.33
CA THR A 54 -7.49 3.41 3.62
C THR A 54 -8.07 2.57 4.74
N HIS A 55 -7.20 2.02 5.57
CA HIS A 55 -7.56 1.43 6.86
C HIS A 55 -7.10 2.38 7.94
N ASP A 56 -7.99 2.79 8.84
CA ASP A 56 -7.60 3.71 9.90
C ASP A 56 -8.27 3.38 11.23
N ILE A 57 -7.46 3.40 12.28
CA ILE A 57 -7.88 3.07 13.63
C ILE A 57 -8.09 4.35 14.42
N HIS A 58 -9.34 4.56 14.85
CA HIS A 58 -9.73 5.70 15.66
C HIS A 58 -9.73 5.31 17.14
N ALA A 59 -8.56 4.91 17.64
CA ALA A 59 -8.38 4.49 19.03
C ALA A 59 -7.06 5.02 19.60
N ASN A 60 -7.01 5.21 20.92
CA ASN A 60 -5.77 5.58 21.59
C ASN A 60 -4.81 4.38 21.69
N VAL A 61 -3.52 4.70 21.89
CA VAL A 61 -2.40 3.76 22.03
C VAL A 61 -2.70 2.60 22.99
N GLU A 62 -3.27 2.88 24.16
CA GLU A 62 -3.53 1.87 25.20
C GLU A 62 -4.64 0.89 24.79
N SER A 63 -5.69 1.36 24.11
CA SER A 63 -6.74 0.50 23.55
C SER A 63 -6.17 -0.42 22.46
N VAL A 64 -5.34 0.10 21.57
CA VAL A 64 -4.70 -0.71 20.51
C VAL A 64 -3.76 -1.75 21.12
N LYS A 65 -2.97 -1.37 22.12
CA LYS A 65 -2.08 -2.28 22.86
C LYS A 65 -2.83 -3.44 23.52
N LYS A 66 -3.99 -3.17 24.13
CA LYS A 66 -4.88 -4.20 24.69
C LYS A 66 -5.41 -5.14 23.61
N ALA A 67 -5.88 -4.60 22.48
CA ALA A 67 -6.38 -5.39 21.37
C ALA A 67 -5.29 -6.27 20.72
N VAL A 68 -4.07 -5.74 20.57
CA VAL A 68 -2.90 -6.50 20.11
C VAL A 68 -2.55 -7.63 21.10
N LYS A 69 -2.56 -7.35 22.41
CA LYS A 69 -2.29 -8.36 23.44
C LYS A 69 -3.33 -9.49 23.39
N LEU A 70 -4.62 -9.14 23.39
CA LEU A 70 -5.72 -10.10 23.30
C LEU A 70 -5.63 -10.94 22.01
N SER A 71 -5.30 -10.32 20.88
CA SER A 71 -5.11 -11.04 19.62
C SER A 71 -4.00 -12.09 19.71
N ARG A 72 -2.88 -11.76 20.38
CA ARG A 72 -1.78 -12.72 20.58
C ARG A 72 -2.17 -13.86 21.51
N GLU A 73 -2.90 -13.58 22.58
CA GLU A 73 -3.39 -14.61 23.52
C GLU A 73 -4.32 -15.59 22.80
N LEU A 74 -5.36 -15.08 22.11
CA LEU A 74 -6.30 -15.90 21.35
C LEU A 74 -5.62 -16.75 20.26
N LEU A 75 -4.66 -16.18 19.53
CA LEU A 75 -3.90 -16.93 18.53
C LEU A 75 -2.99 -17.99 19.18
N GLY A 76 -2.38 -17.68 20.32
CA GLY A 76 -1.56 -18.62 21.09
C GLY A 76 -2.36 -19.82 21.60
N ASP A 77 -3.63 -19.59 21.96
CA ASP A 77 -4.56 -20.63 22.42
C ASP A 77 -5.22 -21.40 21.26
N GLY A 78 -4.90 -21.09 20.00
CA GLY A 78 -5.50 -21.71 18.82
C GLY A 78 -6.92 -21.21 18.49
N GLU A 79 -7.40 -20.17 19.15
CA GLU A 79 -8.73 -19.58 18.98
C GLU A 79 -8.81 -18.62 17.77
N VAL A 80 -8.41 -19.12 16.60
CA VAL A 80 -8.24 -18.33 15.36
C VAL A 80 -9.49 -17.51 15.00
N GLN A 81 -10.69 -18.10 15.13
CA GLN A 81 -11.93 -17.43 14.74
C GLN A 81 -12.31 -16.26 15.66
N LYS A 82 -11.90 -16.31 16.94
CA LYS A 82 -12.09 -15.20 17.88
C LYS A 82 -11.06 -14.09 17.66
N ALA A 83 -9.82 -14.45 17.32
CA ALA A 83 -8.77 -13.47 17.03
C ALA A 83 -8.99 -12.72 15.71
N ARG A 84 -9.47 -13.41 14.67
CA ARG A 84 -9.63 -12.87 13.32
C ARG A 84 -10.31 -11.49 13.23
N PRO A 85 -11.49 -11.25 13.83
CA PRO A 85 -12.13 -9.93 13.74
C PRO A 85 -11.34 -8.83 14.47
N ILE A 86 -10.53 -9.17 15.48
CA ILE A 86 -9.69 -8.19 16.18
C ILE A 86 -8.51 -7.82 15.30
N VAL A 87 -7.78 -8.83 14.80
CA VAL A 87 -6.61 -8.64 13.92
C VAL A 87 -6.99 -7.88 12.64
N ALA A 88 -8.15 -8.19 12.05
CA ALA A 88 -8.63 -7.51 10.85
C ALA A 88 -8.82 -5.98 11.03
N ASN A 89 -8.98 -5.50 12.27
CA ASN A 89 -9.14 -4.07 12.57
C ASN A 89 -7.87 -3.43 13.15
N LEU A 90 -6.78 -4.19 13.36
CA LEU A 90 -5.50 -3.69 13.86
C LEU A 90 -4.62 -3.19 12.72
N ALA A 91 -5.13 -2.22 11.94
CA ALA A 91 -4.42 -1.61 10.83
C ALA A 91 -4.67 -0.09 10.79
N SER A 92 -3.62 0.68 10.51
CA SER A 92 -3.69 2.12 10.25
C SER A 92 -2.70 2.45 9.14
N GLU A 93 -3.19 2.39 7.90
CA GLU A 93 -2.38 2.39 6.69
C GLU A 93 -3.17 2.81 5.45
N ILE A 94 -2.43 3.28 4.46
CA ILE A 94 -2.87 3.40 3.08
C ILE A 94 -2.30 2.21 2.33
N VAL A 95 -3.16 1.39 1.73
CA VAL A 95 -2.76 0.28 0.87
C VAL A 95 -2.93 0.69 -0.58
N ILE A 96 -1.83 0.67 -1.32
CA ILE A 96 -1.87 0.76 -2.78
C ILE A 96 -1.95 -0.66 -3.32
N GLN A 97 -3.11 -1.01 -3.85
CA GLN A 97 -3.34 -2.29 -4.50
C GLN A 97 -3.22 -2.13 -6.00
N THR A 98 -2.46 -3.00 -6.65
CA THR A 98 -2.29 -3.04 -8.10
C THR A 98 -2.71 -4.39 -8.62
N ASP A 99 -3.64 -4.39 -9.57
CA ASP A 99 -4.00 -5.58 -10.32
C ASP A 99 -3.09 -5.67 -11.55
N ASN A 100 -2.50 -6.84 -11.77
CA ASN A 100 -1.49 -7.05 -12.80
C ASN A 100 -1.84 -8.19 -13.72
N LEU A 101 -1.49 -8.05 -15.00
CA LEU A 101 -1.52 -9.12 -15.97
C LEU A 101 -0.23 -9.96 -15.86
N PRO A 102 -0.33 -11.29 -15.69
CA PRO A 102 0.84 -12.17 -15.74
C PRO A 102 1.34 -12.31 -17.19
N MET A 103 2.43 -11.62 -17.50
CA MET A 103 2.92 -11.47 -18.88
C MET A 103 3.48 -12.76 -19.49
N ALA A 104 3.84 -13.74 -18.65
CA ALA A 104 4.28 -15.06 -19.12
C ALA A 104 3.14 -15.91 -19.70
N THR A 105 1.92 -15.77 -19.20
CA THR A 105 0.79 -16.67 -19.51
C THR A 105 -0.37 -15.97 -20.19
N TYR A 106 -0.65 -14.72 -19.83
CA TYR A 106 -1.82 -13.99 -20.34
C TYR A 106 -1.78 -13.79 -21.87
N PRO A 107 -0.65 -13.35 -22.50
CA PRO A 107 -0.60 -13.20 -23.96
C PRO A 107 -0.84 -14.52 -24.71
N ALA A 108 -0.33 -15.63 -24.17
CA ALA A 108 -0.54 -16.95 -24.76
C ALA A 108 -2.02 -17.38 -24.71
N ALA A 109 -2.72 -17.08 -23.60
CA ALA A 109 -4.15 -17.34 -23.46
C ALA A 109 -4.99 -16.53 -24.46
N ILE A 110 -4.65 -15.26 -24.71
CA ILE A 110 -5.32 -14.43 -25.72
C ILE A 110 -5.15 -15.03 -27.13
N LYS A 111 -3.93 -15.43 -27.50
CA LYS A 111 -3.67 -16.11 -28.78
C LYS A 111 -4.39 -17.45 -28.89
N SER A 112 -4.50 -18.19 -27.78
CA SER A 112 -5.24 -19.45 -27.71
C SER A 112 -6.74 -19.26 -27.96
N ALA A 113 -7.34 -18.27 -27.30
CA ALA A 113 -8.74 -17.92 -27.48
C ALA A 113 -9.05 -17.49 -28.93
N ALA A 114 -8.19 -16.68 -29.56
CA ALA A 114 -8.35 -16.31 -30.97
C ALA A 114 -8.40 -17.54 -31.89
N ARG A 115 -7.44 -18.48 -31.74
CA ARG A 115 -7.46 -19.76 -32.49
C ARG A 115 -8.72 -20.59 -32.25
N LEU A 116 -9.22 -20.60 -31.02
CA LEU A 116 -10.46 -21.31 -30.69
C LEU A 116 -11.67 -20.68 -31.41
N ILE A 117 -11.75 -19.35 -31.48
CA ILE A 117 -12.79 -18.63 -32.22
C ILE A 117 -12.73 -18.97 -33.71
N ASP A 118 -11.54 -18.92 -34.33
CA ASP A 118 -11.34 -19.27 -35.75
C ASP A 118 -11.76 -20.71 -36.06
N SER A 119 -11.54 -21.63 -35.12
CA SER A 119 -11.97 -23.03 -35.22
C SER A 119 -13.46 -23.27 -34.92
N GLY A 120 -14.24 -22.22 -34.67
CA GLY A 120 -15.66 -22.29 -34.33
C GLY A 120 -15.95 -22.80 -32.91
N LYS A 121 -14.92 -23.02 -32.07
CA LYS A 121 -15.04 -23.53 -30.70
C LYS A 121 -15.33 -22.39 -29.71
N ILE A 122 -16.46 -21.72 -29.90
CA ILE A 122 -16.80 -20.47 -29.20
C ILE A 122 -16.85 -20.65 -27.68
N ASP A 123 -17.47 -21.71 -27.17
CA ASP A 123 -17.57 -21.92 -25.71
C ASP A 123 -16.21 -22.16 -25.07
N ASN A 124 -15.32 -22.88 -25.76
CA ASN A 124 -13.94 -23.07 -25.30
C ASN A 124 -13.16 -21.75 -25.29
N ALA A 125 -13.37 -20.89 -26.31
CA ALA A 125 -12.74 -19.58 -26.34
C ALA A 125 -13.21 -18.70 -25.16
N LYS A 126 -14.52 -18.69 -24.87
CA LYS A 126 -15.09 -17.96 -23.73
C LYS A 126 -14.52 -18.47 -22.40
N ALA A 127 -14.43 -19.79 -22.23
CA ALA A 127 -13.82 -20.38 -21.04
C ALA A 127 -12.33 -20.02 -20.89
N GLU A 128 -11.57 -20.00 -21.99
CA GLU A 128 -10.16 -19.60 -21.99
C GLU A 128 -9.98 -18.11 -21.62
N LEU A 129 -10.79 -17.21 -22.19
CA LEU A 129 -10.77 -15.79 -21.85
C LEU A 129 -11.17 -15.55 -20.39
N ALA A 130 -12.22 -16.22 -19.90
CA ALA A 130 -12.64 -16.12 -18.51
C ALA A 130 -11.55 -16.62 -17.55
N ARG A 131 -10.87 -17.74 -17.89
CA ARG A 131 -9.72 -18.23 -17.13
C ARG A 131 -8.58 -17.22 -17.13
N ALA A 132 -8.26 -16.61 -18.27
CA ALA A 132 -7.22 -15.58 -18.36
C ALA A 132 -7.55 -14.38 -17.46
N LEU A 133 -8.80 -13.89 -17.48
CA LEU A 133 -9.26 -12.80 -16.62
C LEU A 133 -9.14 -13.13 -15.12
N ASN A 134 -9.33 -14.40 -14.74
CA ASN A 134 -9.18 -14.87 -13.37
C ASN A 134 -7.72 -15.14 -12.95
N THR A 135 -6.74 -14.89 -13.83
CA THR A 135 -5.30 -15.03 -13.52
C THR A 135 -4.62 -13.73 -13.13
N LEU A 136 -5.38 -12.63 -13.00
CA LEU A 136 -4.84 -11.35 -12.54
C LEU A 136 -4.14 -11.50 -11.20
N VAL A 137 -2.93 -10.97 -11.11
CA VAL A 137 -2.12 -11.01 -9.90
C VAL A 137 -2.30 -9.70 -9.15
N VAL A 138 -2.80 -9.79 -7.93
CA VAL A 138 -2.91 -8.66 -7.03
C VAL A 138 -1.60 -8.50 -6.26
N THR A 139 -0.96 -7.35 -6.39
CA THR A 139 0.16 -6.95 -5.53
C THR A 139 -0.29 -5.78 -4.67
N SER A 140 0.26 -5.65 -3.46
CA SER A 140 -0.06 -4.53 -2.58
C SER A 140 1.17 -4.01 -1.86
N VAL A 141 1.15 -2.71 -1.58
CA VAL A 141 2.14 -2.04 -0.72
C VAL A 141 1.37 -1.23 0.31
N ALA A 142 1.71 -1.39 1.59
CA ALA A 142 1.09 -0.68 2.69
C ALA A 142 2.01 0.45 3.19
N PHE A 143 1.44 1.64 3.35
CA PHE A 143 2.08 2.83 3.90
C PHE A 143 1.45 3.16 5.24
N PRO A 144 2.16 3.04 6.37
CA PRO A 144 1.57 3.23 7.69
C PRO A 144 1.16 4.68 7.92
N LEU A 145 -0.13 4.89 8.21
CA LEU A 145 -0.67 6.23 8.50
C LEU A 145 0.01 6.90 9.71
N PRO A 146 0.31 6.19 10.82
CA PRO A 146 0.99 6.83 11.95
C PRO A 146 2.36 7.39 11.56
N VAL A 147 3.07 6.74 10.64
CA VAL A 147 4.38 7.22 10.16
C VAL A 147 4.20 8.48 9.33
N LEU A 148 3.25 8.50 8.41
CA LEU A 148 2.94 9.67 7.59
C LEU A 148 2.47 10.86 8.46
N ARG A 149 1.69 10.61 9.51
CA ARG A 149 1.27 11.61 10.50
C ARG A 149 2.45 12.15 11.29
N ALA A 150 3.36 11.28 11.73
CA ALA A 150 4.59 11.66 12.40
C ALA A 150 5.46 12.54 11.48
N GLU A 151 5.64 12.19 10.20
CA GLU A 151 6.35 13.00 9.21
C GLU A 151 5.75 14.39 9.03
N ALA A 152 4.43 14.48 8.91
CA ALA A 152 3.73 15.75 8.82
C ALA A 152 3.89 16.61 10.09
N ALA A 153 3.83 16.00 11.28
CA ALA A 153 4.04 16.68 12.54
C ALA A 153 5.49 17.14 12.71
N MET A 154 6.46 16.31 12.32
CA MET A 154 7.89 16.64 12.32
C MET A 154 8.20 17.83 11.41
N ALA A 155 7.65 17.87 10.19
CA ALA A 155 7.89 18.97 9.26
C ALA A 155 7.41 20.32 9.82
N LYS A 156 6.34 20.33 10.62
CA LYS A 156 5.88 21.52 11.35
C LYS A 156 6.77 21.83 12.55
N ALA A 157 7.14 20.80 13.31
CA ALA A 157 8.00 20.93 14.49
C ALA A 157 9.39 21.46 14.12
N GLU A 158 9.96 21.03 13.00
CA GLU A 158 11.25 21.50 12.48
C GLU A 158 11.23 23.00 12.18
N LYS A 159 10.18 23.49 11.50
CA LYS A 159 10.03 24.93 11.22
C LYS A 159 9.97 25.76 12.51
N LEU A 160 9.27 25.29 13.52
CA LEU A 160 9.24 25.94 14.84
C LEU A 160 10.60 25.84 15.54
N ALA A 161 11.25 24.68 15.47
CA ALA A 161 12.57 24.44 16.06
C ALA A 161 13.64 25.40 15.51
N GLU A 162 13.53 25.77 14.23
CA GLU A 162 14.44 26.72 13.55
C GLU A 162 14.07 28.19 13.77
N THR A 163 12.89 28.49 14.32
CA THR A 163 12.47 29.86 14.59
C THR A 163 13.22 30.42 15.80
N ASP A 164 14.01 31.48 15.59
CA ASP A 164 14.70 32.19 16.66
C ASP A 164 13.70 32.90 17.60
N ARG A 165 13.95 32.83 18.90
CA ARG A 165 13.14 33.48 19.97
C ARG A 165 11.65 33.12 19.89
N ARG A 166 11.34 31.82 19.89
CA ARG A 166 9.95 31.33 20.00
C ARG A 166 9.22 31.93 21.20
N ASP A 167 8.00 32.40 20.98
CA ASP A 167 7.10 32.81 22.06
C ASP A 167 6.55 31.60 22.85
N ALA A 168 5.80 31.87 23.93
CA ALA A 168 5.23 30.83 24.78
C ALA A 168 4.30 29.86 24.01
N LYS A 169 3.51 30.39 23.07
CA LYS A 169 2.56 29.61 22.26
C LYS A 169 3.29 28.72 21.27
N GLN A 170 4.33 29.23 20.61
CA GLN A 170 5.17 28.47 19.69
C GLN A 170 5.95 27.36 20.42
N ASN A 171 6.37 27.60 21.67
CA ASN A 171 7.00 26.55 22.49
C ASN A 171 5.99 25.46 22.89
N GLU A 172 4.77 25.83 23.25
CA GLU A 172 3.69 24.88 23.53
C GLU A 172 3.30 24.06 22.28
N GLU A 173 3.20 24.71 21.11
CA GLU A 173 2.92 24.05 19.84
C GLU A 173 4.02 23.07 19.47
N LEU A 174 5.29 23.45 19.62
CA LEU A 174 6.43 22.55 19.39
C LEU A 174 6.37 21.32 20.31
N SER A 175 6.11 21.54 21.61
CA SER A 175 5.95 20.43 22.56
C SER A 175 4.80 19.51 22.19
N THR A 176 3.68 20.07 21.73
CA THR A 176 2.51 19.30 21.28
C THR A 176 2.85 18.48 20.04
N LEU A 177 3.54 19.06 19.06
CA LEU A 177 3.94 18.36 17.85
C LEU A 177 4.92 17.21 18.15
N LEU A 178 5.90 17.42 19.03
CA LEU A 178 6.84 16.37 19.44
C LEU A 178 6.12 15.23 20.19
N SER A 179 5.14 15.56 21.04
CA SER A 179 4.26 14.58 21.69
C SER A 179 3.44 13.78 20.67
N SER A 180 2.88 14.44 19.66
CA SER A 180 2.18 13.78 18.55
C SER A 180 3.11 12.85 17.78
N VAL A 181 4.31 13.29 17.41
CA VAL A 181 5.31 12.44 16.75
C VAL A 181 5.58 11.19 17.59
N ARG A 182 5.80 11.34 18.90
CA ARG A 182 6.01 10.20 19.80
C ARG A 182 4.82 9.24 19.81
N THR A 183 3.61 9.77 19.92
CA THR A 183 2.37 8.98 19.98
C THR A 183 2.15 8.19 18.70
N GLU A 184 2.36 8.83 17.54
CA GLU A 184 2.20 8.19 16.24
C GLU A 184 3.27 7.12 15.98
N ILE A 185 4.52 7.37 16.40
CA ILE A 185 5.61 6.37 16.32
C ILE A 185 5.33 5.18 17.27
N GLU A 186 4.78 5.43 18.46
CA GLU A 186 4.35 4.37 19.36
C GLU A 186 3.18 3.56 18.78
N MET A 187 2.21 4.21 18.15
CA MET A 187 1.13 3.56 17.41
C MET A 187 1.69 2.66 16.31
N ALA A 188 2.64 3.16 15.51
CA ALA A 188 3.27 2.39 14.45
C ALA A 188 3.96 1.12 15.00
N GLN A 189 4.66 1.27 16.12
CA GLN A 189 5.34 0.16 16.79
C GLN A 189 4.36 -0.90 17.29
N ILE A 190 3.25 -0.49 17.92
CA ILE A 190 2.27 -1.41 18.50
C ILE A 190 1.55 -2.20 17.41
N LEU A 191 1.21 -1.54 16.30
CA LEU A 191 0.60 -2.16 15.12
C LEU A 191 1.56 -3.08 14.36
N GLY A 192 2.85 -3.07 14.71
CA GLY A 192 3.82 -4.02 14.18
C GLY A 192 4.45 -3.61 12.85
N TYR A 193 4.44 -2.32 12.52
CA TYR A 193 5.05 -1.79 11.30
C TYR A 193 6.59 -1.80 11.30
N GLY A 194 7.22 -2.30 12.35
CA GLY A 194 8.67 -2.48 12.43
C GLY A 194 9.06 -3.26 13.67
N LYS A 195 10.36 -3.57 13.83
CA LYS A 195 10.81 -4.28 15.04
C LYS A 195 11.01 -3.28 16.16
N LYS A 196 10.77 -3.70 17.40
CA LYS A 196 10.97 -2.87 18.60
C LYS A 196 12.37 -2.24 18.68
N ALA A 197 13.40 -2.94 18.20
CA ALA A 197 14.77 -2.43 18.16
C ALA A 197 14.93 -1.22 17.23
N ASP A 198 14.17 -1.16 16.14
CA ASP A 198 14.25 -0.10 15.13
C ASP A 198 13.60 1.21 15.63
N PHE A 199 12.62 1.11 16.52
CA PHE A 199 11.92 2.26 17.11
C PHE A 199 12.69 2.94 18.25
N LYS A 200 13.53 2.21 19.00
CA LYS A 200 14.24 2.80 20.15
C LYS A 200 15.07 4.03 19.77
N PRO A 201 15.90 4.01 18.72
CA PRO A 201 16.68 5.18 18.32
C PRO A 201 15.82 6.38 17.88
N ILE A 202 14.61 6.13 17.38
CA ILE A 202 13.67 7.18 16.98
C ILE A 202 13.15 7.91 18.22
N PHE A 203 12.72 7.17 19.26
CA PHE A 203 12.32 7.77 20.53
C PHE A 203 13.44 8.54 21.23
N ASP A 204 14.66 8.00 21.21
CA ASP A 204 15.83 8.68 21.77
C ASP A 204 16.08 10.03 21.06
N GLN A 205 15.89 10.07 19.74
CA GLN A 205 16.07 11.29 18.96
C GLN A 205 14.96 12.33 19.20
N VAL A 206 13.70 11.91 19.29
CA VAL A 206 12.60 12.81 19.69
C VAL A 206 12.90 13.45 21.05
N LYS A 207 13.34 12.65 22.03
CA LYS A 207 13.76 13.14 23.35
C LYS A 207 14.95 14.10 23.27
N SER A 208 15.92 13.84 22.40
CA SER A 208 17.06 14.76 22.19
C SER A 208 16.60 16.11 21.64
N ILE A 209 15.65 16.11 20.71
CA ILE A 209 15.08 17.35 20.14
C ILE A 209 14.30 18.13 21.21
N GLU A 210 13.48 17.43 22.02
CA GLU A 210 12.79 18.04 23.17
C GLU A 210 13.79 18.77 24.09
N GLN A 211 14.89 18.10 24.46
CA GLN A 211 15.93 18.67 25.32
C GLN A 211 16.67 19.84 24.67
N LYS A 212 17.00 19.75 23.37
CA LYS A 212 17.67 20.82 22.62
C LYS A 212 16.80 22.06 22.48
N SER A 213 15.49 21.87 22.28
CA SER A 213 14.52 22.93 22.09
C SER A 213 14.05 23.62 23.38
N ALA A 214 14.34 23.01 24.53
CA ALA A 214 13.98 23.53 25.84
C ALA A 214 14.54 24.95 26.07
N GLY A 215 13.76 25.78 26.78
CA GLY A 215 14.14 27.16 27.07
C GLY A 215 14.12 28.09 25.85
N GLY A 216 13.37 27.76 24.80
CA GLY A 216 13.21 28.59 23.60
C GLY A 216 14.42 28.57 22.66
N LYS A 217 15.32 27.60 22.82
CA LYS A 217 16.50 27.43 21.97
C LYS A 217 16.10 27.01 20.55
N SER A 218 16.76 27.57 19.55
CA SER A 218 16.57 27.26 18.14
C SER A 218 17.78 26.54 17.55
N GLY A 219 17.57 25.80 16.47
CA GLY A 219 18.67 25.19 15.73
C GLY A 219 18.23 24.43 14.49
N LYS A 220 19.08 24.50 13.46
CA LYS A 220 18.88 23.81 12.19
C LYS A 220 19.39 22.38 12.24
N GLY A 221 18.77 21.50 11.46
CA GLY A 221 19.20 20.11 11.29
C GLY A 221 18.98 19.19 12.49
N TRP A 222 18.28 19.65 13.53
CA TRP A 222 17.96 18.81 14.69
C TRP A 222 17.10 17.59 14.32
N PHE A 223 16.32 17.68 13.24
CA PHE A 223 15.43 16.63 12.76
C PHE A 223 16.04 15.73 11.68
N ASP A 224 17.22 16.04 11.13
CA ASP A 224 17.78 15.33 9.96
C ASP A 224 18.01 13.84 10.22
N GLU A 225 18.57 13.53 11.38
CA GLU A 225 18.76 12.15 11.81
C GLU A 225 17.42 11.44 12.06
N LEU A 226 16.43 12.13 12.63
CA LEU A 226 15.11 11.56 12.88
C LEU A 226 14.40 11.21 11.58
N LYS A 227 14.42 12.12 10.59
CA LYS A 227 13.91 11.92 9.23
C LYS A 227 14.59 10.71 8.57
N THR A 228 15.91 10.64 8.65
CA THR A 228 16.70 9.53 8.09
C THR A 228 16.34 8.18 8.74
N ARG A 229 16.08 8.16 10.05
CA ARG A 229 15.71 6.93 10.77
C ARG A 229 14.30 6.46 10.41
N ILE A 230 13.34 7.38 10.29
CA ILE A 230 11.97 7.05 9.90
C ILE A 230 11.92 6.55 8.45
N GLN A 231 12.65 7.17 7.53
CA GLN A 231 12.78 6.70 6.15
C GLN A 231 13.42 5.31 6.02
N LYS A 232 14.19 4.85 7.02
CA LYS A 232 14.77 3.51 7.00
C LYS A 232 13.82 2.43 7.53
N LEU A 233 12.73 2.82 8.18
CA LEU A 233 11.73 1.86 8.63
C LEU A 233 10.83 1.37 7.49
N PHE A 234 10.71 2.14 6.40
CA PHE A 234 9.71 1.93 5.34
C PHE A 234 10.27 2.15 3.94
#